data_AF-A0A9P6QPJ9-F1
#
_entry.id   AF-A0A9P6QPJ9-F1
#
_cell.length_a   1.000
_cell.length_b   1.000
_cell.length_c   1.000
_cell.angle_alpha   90.00
_cell.angle_beta   90.00
_cell.angle_gamma   90.00
#
_symmetry.space_group_name_H-M   'P 1'
#
loop_
_entity.id
_entity.type
_entity.pdbx_description
1 polymer ?
#
loop_
_entity_poly.entity_id
_entity_poly.type
_entity_poly.pdbx_seq_one_letter_code
_entity_poly.pdbx_strand_id
1 'polypeptide(L)'
;AQRFPILSSALFTTEGDKYPALSVLDKETLSLSKTGYYQAGPLRIATFFALTYGIGFAGLSSMITYTWLYYRHKLVAQWKQSRTQSKDTHHKLMQAYPRSLIGGALSYSSPYEPYVRK
;
A
#
# COMPACT_ATOMS: atom_id res chain seq x y z
N ALA A 1 -2.70 -35.84 -8.63
CA ALA A 1 -2.44 -34.40 -8.44
C ALA A 1 -3.71 -33.65 -7.98
N GLN A 2 -4.34 -34.07 -6.88
CA GLN A 2 -5.65 -33.55 -6.42
C GLN A 2 -5.64 -33.06 -4.95
N ARG A 3 -4.50 -33.09 -4.26
CA ARG A 3 -4.44 -32.81 -2.81
C ARG A 3 -4.50 -31.32 -2.44
N PHE A 4 -4.27 -30.42 -3.39
CA PHE A 4 -4.27 -28.98 -3.12
C PHE A 4 -5.13 -28.24 -4.15
N PRO A 5 -6.05 -27.36 -3.72
CA PRO A 5 -6.82 -26.54 -4.64
C PRO A 5 -5.90 -25.56 -5.38
N ILE A 6 -6.10 -25.41 -6.69
CA ILE A 6 -5.31 -24.50 -7.54
C ILE A 6 -5.59 -23.04 -7.15
N LEU A 7 -6.86 -22.72 -6.90
CA LEU A 7 -7.35 -21.40 -6.50
C LEU A 7 -7.68 -21.41 -5.01
N SER A 8 -6.74 -20.97 -4.18
CA SER A 8 -6.98 -20.75 -2.76
C SER A 8 -5.95 -19.76 -2.21
N SER A 9 -6.36 -18.93 -1.26
CA SER A 9 -5.47 -18.11 -0.44
C SER A 9 -5.04 -18.82 0.85
N ALA A 10 -5.53 -20.04 1.09
CA ALA A 10 -5.26 -20.79 2.31
C ALA A 10 -3.88 -21.48 2.28
N LEU A 11 -3.42 -21.80 3.48
CA LEU A 11 -2.20 -22.55 3.75
C LEU A 11 -2.54 -24.02 3.98
N PHE A 12 -1.66 -24.92 3.51
CA PHE A 12 -1.91 -26.36 3.56
C PHE A 12 -0.75 -27.13 4.21
N THR A 13 -1.07 -28.25 4.87
CA THR A 13 -0.11 -29.25 5.34
C THR A 13 0.36 -30.14 4.19
N THR A 14 1.26 -31.10 4.45
CA THR A 14 1.67 -32.08 3.46
C THR A 14 0.54 -33.01 3.00
N GLU A 15 -0.47 -33.27 3.84
CA GLU A 15 -1.59 -34.14 3.50
C GLU A 15 -2.67 -33.46 2.64
N GLY A 16 -2.76 -32.12 2.66
CA GLY A 16 -3.83 -31.37 1.98
C GLY A 16 -4.80 -30.65 2.91
N ASP A 17 -4.64 -30.82 4.23
CA ASP A 17 -5.48 -30.16 5.23
C ASP A 17 -5.08 -28.70 5.46
N LYS A 18 -5.99 -27.90 6.02
CA LYS A 18 -5.71 -26.50 6.38
C LYS A 18 -4.61 -26.43 7.43
N TYR A 19 -3.61 -25.58 7.19
CA TYR A 19 -2.47 -25.44 8.08
C TYR A 19 -2.85 -24.70 9.38
N PRO A 20 -2.56 -25.26 10.57
CA PRO A 20 -2.89 -24.64 11.85
C PRO A 20 -1.85 -23.58 12.24
N ALA A 21 -1.89 -22.41 11.59
CA ALA A 21 -0.90 -21.35 11.77
C ALA A 21 -0.73 -20.88 13.23
N LEU A 22 -1.83 -20.86 14.01
CA LEU A 22 -1.81 -20.45 15.41
C LEU A 22 -1.11 -21.45 16.34
N SER A 23 -1.07 -22.73 15.99
CA SER A 23 -0.44 -23.78 16.80
C SER A 23 1.09 -23.79 16.66
N VAL A 24 1.60 -23.18 15.59
CA VAL A 24 3.04 -23.08 15.30
C VAL A 24 3.66 -21.83 15.95
N LEU A 25 2.82 -20.89 16.38
CA LEU A 25 3.25 -19.66 17.02
C LEU A 25 3.18 -19.79 18.54
N ASP A 26 4.21 -19.32 19.22
CA ASP A 26 4.14 -19.13 20.66
C ASP A 26 3.22 -17.95 20.99
N LYS A 27 2.31 -18.13 21.96
CA LYS A 27 1.22 -17.18 22.24
C LYS A 27 1.72 -15.90 22.90
N GLU A 28 2.82 -15.97 23.64
CA GLU A 28 3.34 -14.83 24.40
C GLU A 28 4.39 -14.06 23.62
N THR A 29 5.32 -14.76 22.97
CA THR A 29 6.44 -14.14 22.27
C THR A 29 6.19 -13.90 20.78
N LEU A 30 5.07 -14.40 20.24
CA LEU A 30 4.76 -14.44 18.79
C LEU A 30 5.90 -15.00 17.95
N SER A 31 6.78 -15.78 18.57
CA SER A 31 7.93 -16.38 17.94
C SER A 31 7.59 -17.78 17.45
N LEU A 32 8.36 -18.27 16.49
CA LEU A 32 8.15 -19.60 15.92
C LEU A 32 8.46 -20.67 16.98
N SER A 33 7.43 -21.40 17.42
CA SER A 33 7.60 -22.53 18.32
C SER A 33 8.14 -23.72 17.54
N LYS A 34 9.36 -24.14 17.88
CA LYS A 34 10.04 -25.26 17.18
C LYS A 34 9.25 -26.56 17.32
N THR A 35 8.62 -26.80 18.48
CA THR A 35 7.80 -27.99 18.74
C THR A 35 6.52 -27.99 17.91
N GLY A 36 5.82 -26.85 17.83
CA GLY A 36 4.64 -26.69 16.98
C GLY A 36 4.97 -26.83 15.49
N TYR A 37 6.13 -26.35 15.06
CA TYR A 37 6.61 -26.49 13.68
C TYR A 37 6.90 -27.96 13.31
N TYR A 38 7.57 -28.71 14.17
CA TYR A 38 7.83 -30.13 13.90
C TYR A 38 6.55 -30.97 13.82
N GLN A 39 5.51 -30.61 14.58
CA GLN A 39 4.21 -31.29 14.53
C GLN A 39 3.39 -30.92 13.28
N ALA A 40 3.38 -29.64 12.88
CA ALA A 40 2.62 -29.17 11.73
C ALA A 40 3.29 -29.48 10.38
N GLY A 41 4.62 -29.66 10.38
CA GLY A 41 5.40 -29.96 9.18
C GLY A 41 5.60 -28.76 8.25
N PRO A 42 6.19 -28.98 7.05
CA PRO A 42 6.48 -27.92 6.11
C PRO A 42 5.21 -27.31 5.51
N LEU A 43 5.13 -25.99 5.58
CA LEU A 43 4.04 -25.17 5.05
C LEU A 43 3.99 -25.21 3.51
N ARG A 44 2.79 -25.40 2.94
CA ARG A 44 2.56 -25.32 1.48
C ARG A 44 1.53 -24.23 1.17
N ILE A 45 1.78 -23.51 0.08
CA ILE A 45 0.89 -22.49 -0.46
C ILE A 45 0.36 -22.92 -1.83
N ALA A 46 -0.82 -22.41 -2.19
CA ALA A 46 -1.36 -22.62 -3.53
C ALA A 46 -0.47 -21.97 -4.59
N THR A 47 -0.27 -22.65 -5.72
CA THR A 47 0.59 -22.19 -6.81
C THR A 47 0.10 -20.90 -7.44
N PHE A 48 -1.21 -20.77 -7.67
CA PHE A 48 -1.80 -19.56 -8.24
C PHE A 48 -1.67 -18.35 -7.30
N PHE A 49 -1.77 -18.56 -5.99
CA PHE A 49 -1.52 -17.52 -4.99
C PHE A 49 -0.07 -17.03 -5.05
N ALA A 50 0.90 -17.95 -5.08
CA ALA A 50 2.31 -17.61 -5.22
C ALA A 50 2.60 -16.82 -6.50
N LEU A 51 2.01 -17.25 -7.63
CA LEU A 51 2.18 -16.61 -8.93
C LEU A 51 1.59 -15.20 -8.97
N THR A 52 0.34 -15.04 -8.54
CA THR A 52 -0.32 -13.73 -8.56
C THR A 52 0.38 -12.72 -7.66
N TYR A 53 0.85 -13.15 -6.48
CA TYR A 53 1.65 -12.31 -5.61
C TYR A 53 3.01 -11.95 -6.25
N GLY A 54 3.69 -12.93 -6.86
CA GLY A 54 4.97 -12.71 -7.56
C GLY A 54 4.84 -11.73 -8.73
N ILE A 55 3.78 -11.86 -9.54
CA ILE A 55 3.51 -10.94 -10.65
C ILE A 55 3.17 -9.54 -10.13
N GLY A 56 2.38 -9.42 -9.05
CA GLY A 56 2.09 -8.13 -8.41
C GLY A 56 3.36 -7.43 -7.90
N PHE A 57 4.22 -8.18 -7.20
CA PHE A 57 5.51 -7.68 -6.73
C PHE A 57 6.43 -7.26 -7.89
N ALA A 58 6.47 -8.05 -8.96
CA ALA A 58 7.23 -7.73 -10.16
C ALA A 58 6.71 -6.46 -10.85
N GLY A 59 5.38 -6.28 -10.91
CA GLY A 59 4.75 -5.07 -11.46
C GLY A 59 5.14 -3.81 -10.68
N LEU A 60 5.07 -3.85 -9.35
CA LEU A 60 5.52 -2.74 -8.49
C LEU A 60 7.01 -2.44 -8.68
N SER A 61 7.83 -3.48 -8.68
CA SER A 61 9.28 -3.34 -8.89
C SER A 61 9.61 -2.76 -10.27
N SER A 62 8.89 -3.18 -11.32
CA SER A 62 9.00 -2.64 -12.67
C SER A 62 8.66 -1.15 -12.72
N MET A 63 7.55 -0.74 -12.09
CA MET A 63 7.15 0.66 -12.03
C MET A 63 8.20 1.53 -11.31
N ILE A 64 8.75 1.05 -10.19
CA ILE A 64 9.80 1.75 -9.44
C ILE A 64 11.07 1.88 -10.27
N THR A 65 11.56 0.77 -10.85
CA THR A 65 12.78 0.74 -11.64
C THR A 65 12.67 1.61 -12.90
N TYR A 66 11.54 1.55 -13.61
CA TYR A 66 11.25 2.41 -14.76
C TYR A 66 11.27 3.88 -14.34
N THR A 67 10.54 4.23 -13.29
CA THR A 67 10.44 5.62 -12.81
C THR A 67 11.82 6.15 -12.40
N TRP A 68 12.60 5.33 -11.70
CA TRP A 68 13.96 5.68 -11.29
C TRP A 68 14.89 5.88 -12.49
N LEU A 69 14.91 4.95 -13.44
CA LEU A 69 15.84 5.02 -14.57
C LEU A 69 15.59 6.24 -15.45
N TYR A 70 14.33 6.58 -15.74
CA TYR A 70 14.00 7.66 -16.66
C TYR A 70 13.82 9.02 -15.98
N TYR A 71 13.32 9.07 -14.74
CA TYR A 71 12.89 10.33 -14.11
C TYR A 71 13.67 10.71 -12.85
N ARG A 72 14.66 9.92 -12.40
CA ARG A 72 15.44 10.20 -11.17
C ARG A 72 15.96 11.63 -11.07
N HIS A 73 16.53 12.18 -12.15
CA HIS A 73 17.12 13.51 -12.12
C HIS A 73 16.08 14.61 -11.89
N LYS A 74 14.92 14.49 -12.55
CA LYS A 74 13.79 15.40 -12.37
C LYS A 74 13.19 15.26 -10.97
N LEU A 75 13.04 14.03 -10.48
CA LEU A 75 12.53 13.75 -9.14
C LEU A 75 13.42 14.34 -8.04
N VAL A 76 14.74 14.14 -8.12
CA VAL A 76 15.69 14.69 -7.16
C VAL A 76 15.70 16.22 -7.21
N ALA A 77 15.69 16.82 -8.41
CA ALA A 77 15.63 18.25 -8.57
C ALA A 77 14.34 18.84 -7.96
N GLN A 78 13.17 18.25 -8.25
CA GLN A 78 11.89 18.67 -7.69
C GLN A 78 11.80 18.44 -6.18
N TRP A 79 12.36 17.36 -5.67
CA TRP A 79 12.39 17.08 -4.22
C TRP A 79 13.27 18.07 -3.46
N LYS A 80 14.43 18.43 -4.02
CA LYS A 80 15.28 19.49 -3.47
C LYS A 80 14.57 20.83 -3.55
N GLN A 81 13.99 21.14 -4.69
CA GLN A 81 13.25 22.38 -4.91
C GLN A 81 12.04 22.49 -3.98
N SER A 82 11.26 21.43 -3.76
CA SER A 82 10.12 21.43 -2.83
C SER A 82 10.50 21.85 -1.40
N ARG A 83 11.75 21.60 -0.99
CA ARG A 83 12.28 21.99 0.34
C ARG A 83 12.85 23.41 0.37
N THR A 84 13.32 23.91 -0.78
CA THR A 84 13.94 25.24 -0.90
C THR A 84 13.06 26.26 -1.60
N GLN A 85 11.88 25.86 -2.11
CA GLN A 85 11.04 26.72 -2.92
C GLN A 85 10.53 27.87 -2.07
N SER A 86 10.91 29.07 -2.49
CA SER A 86 10.37 30.32 -1.98
C SER A 86 8.84 30.28 -2.15
N LYS A 87 8.13 30.53 -1.05
CA LYS A 87 6.66 30.60 -1.02
C LYS A 87 6.20 31.50 -2.15
N ASP A 88 5.53 30.92 -3.15
CA ASP A 88 4.94 31.69 -4.23
C ASP A 88 3.90 32.67 -3.67
N THR A 89 3.53 33.68 -4.46
CA THR A 89 2.60 34.74 -4.02
C THR A 89 1.27 34.15 -3.56
N HIS A 90 0.81 33.05 -4.16
CA HIS A 90 -0.42 32.37 -3.75
C HIS A 90 -0.27 31.73 -2.36
N HIS A 91 0.85 31.06 -2.08
CA HIS A 91 1.18 30.48 -0.78
C HIS A 91 1.36 31.55 0.30
N LYS A 92 1.93 32.71 -0.05
CA LYS A 92 2.03 33.87 0.85
C LYS A 92 0.64 34.43 1.19
N LEU A 93 -0.23 34.59 0.20
CA LEU A 93 -1.62 35.02 0.41
C LEU A 93 -2.39 34.00 1.28
N MET A 94 -2.24 32.71 1.00
CA MET A 94 -2.85 31.62 1.80
C MET A 94 -2.36 31.58 3.25
N GLN A 95 -1.14 32.05 3.55
CA GLN A 95 -0.64 32.20 4.91
C GLN A 95 -1.17 33.43 5.65
N ALA A 96 -1.55 34.48 4.92
CA ALA A 96 -2.11 35.69 5.51
C ALA A 96 -3.57 35.53 5.93
N TYR A 97 -4.28 34.49 5.47
CA TYR A 97 -5.65 34.20 5.91
C TYR A 97 -5.67 33.44 7.24
N PRO A 98 -6.25 34.00 8.31
CA PRO A 98 -6.34 33.32 9.61
C PRO A 98 -7.32 32.14 9.54
N ARG A 99 -6.90 31.02 10.16
CA ARG A 99 -7.63 29.74 10.18
C ARG A 99 -9.03 29.81 10.83
N SER A 100 -9.35 30.91 11.54
CA SER A 100 -10.65 31.14 12.17
C SER A 100 -11.81 31.39 11.21
N LEU A 101 -11.55 31.81 9.96
CA LEU A 101 -12.60 31.98 8.94
C LEU A 101 -13.01 30.66 8.25
N ILE A 102 -12.22 29.59 8.38
CA ILE A 102 -12.49 28.29 7.75
C ILE A 102 -13.33 27.37 8.66
N GLY A 103 -13.30 27.57 9.99
CA GLY A 103 -14.10 26.81 10.95
C GLY A 103 -15.52 27.32 11.18
N GLY A 104 -15.83 28.57 10.80
CA GLY A 104 -17.15 29.19 10.96
C GLY A 104 -18.03 29.17 9.71
N ALA A 105 -17.50 28.73 8.56
CA ALA A 105 -18.12 28.87 7.25
C ALA A 105 -18.47 27.52 6.59
N LEU A 106 -19.01 26.56 7.34
CA LEU A 106 -19.87 25.50 6.77
C LEU A 106 -21.24 26.04 6.28
N SER A 107 -21.31 27.34 5.99
CA SER A 107 -22.41 27.99 5.27
C SER A 107 -21.80 28.96 4.25
N TYR A 108 -21.07 28.42 3.28
CA TYR A 108 -20.68 29.18 2.09
C TYR A 108 -21.50 28.66 0.91
N SER A 109 -22.64 29.33 0.65
CA SER A 109 -23.34 29.19 -0.62
C SER A 109 -22.45 29.72 -1.73
N SER A 110 -21.97 28.84 -2.61
CA SER A 110 -21.19 29.19 -3.80
C SER A 110 -21.99 30.14 -4.70
N PRO A 111 -21.49 31.36 -5.01
CA PRO A 111 -22.18 32.28 -5.92
C PRO A 111 -21.77 32.13 -7.40
N TYR A 112 -21.13 31.02 -7.81
CA TYR A 112 -20.61 30.85 -9.18
C TYR A 112 -21.16 29.60 -9.87
N GLU A 113 -22.38 29.71 -10.42
CA GLU A 113 -22.91 28.82 -11.47
C GLU A 113 -24.11 29.48 -12.18
N PRO A 114 -24.27 29.43 -13.52
CA PRO A 114 -23.31 29.66 -14.61
C PRO A 114 -23.75 30.78 -15.59
N TYR A 115 -22.82 31.24 -16.44
CA TYR A 115 -23.15 31.95 -17.68
C TYR A 115 -23.77 30.97 -18.69
N VAL A 116 -25.10 30.98 -18.80
CA VAL A 116 -25.82 30.40 -19.94
C VAL A 116 -26.05 31.49 -20.98
N ARG A 117 -25.34 31.32 -22.10
CA ARG A 117 -25.39 32.09 -23.34
C ARG A 117 -26.83 32.32 -23.84
N LYS A 118 -27.22 33.56 -24.15
CA LYS A 118 -28.03 33.95 -25.32
C LYS A 118 -27.73 35.38 -25.73
#